data_AF-A0AAV2ZMY5-F1
#
_entry.id   AF-A0AAV2ZMY5-F1
#
_cell.length_a   1.000
_cell.length_b   1.000
_cell.length_c   1.000
_cell.angle_alpha   90.00
_cell.angle_beta   90.00
_cell.angle_gamma   90.00
#
_symmetry.space_group_name_H-M   'P 1'
#
loop_
_entity.id
_entity.type
_entity.pdbx_description
1 polymer ?
#
loop_
_entity_poly.entity_id
_entity_poly.type
_entity_poly.pdbx_seq_one_letter_code
_entity_poly.pdbx_strand_id
1 'polypeptide(L)'
;MSVTGGCRVLGLFLSRHSHSLVVGGLQLSRLHSSWSGVRRRSYWKYLKRTVLGAPAPPYKRVAQTGDPVLRGHAQPVPPEHIPHPDTQALLRRMKQILKSCGCVGLSAPQLGVPLRVMMLELPEHLCQMVPPDVRETREMDPFPLKIFINPTMRILESRKLSFPEGCSSVQGFSAVVPRCYSVEVSGLDEKGEQTSWKTQGWAARIVQHEMDHLDGVLYIDKMDPRTFVNICWMEVND
;
A
#
# COMPACT_ATOMS: atom_id res chain seq x y z
N MET A 1 -46.26 9.27 -45.07
CA MET A 1 -47.68 8.92 -45.28
C MET A 1 -47.87 7.53 -44.66
N SER A 2 -48.20 7.47 -43.37
CA SER A 2 -49.57 7.52 -42.80
C SER A 2 -50.15 6.11 -42.60
N VAL A 3 -50.06 5.64 -41.34
CA VAL A 3 -51.05 4.95 -40.48
C VAL A 3 -51.77 3.68 -41.02
N THR A 4 -52.15 2.64 -40.28
CA THR A 4 -52.79 2.54 -38.94
C THR A 4 -53.00 1.06 -38.58
N GLY A 5 -53.15 0.76 -37.28
CA GLY A 5 -53.90 -0.39 -36.73
C GLY A 5 -53.11 -1.20 -35.70
N GLY A 6 -53.40 -1.24 -34.39
CA GLY A 6 -54.52 -0.76 -33.60
C GLY A 6 -55.27 -1.91 -32.91
N CYS A 7 -54.94 -2.21 -31.65
CA CYS A 7 -55.84 -2.72 -30.57
C CYS A 7 -55.02 -2.76 -29.25
N ARG A 8 -55.22 -1.90 -28.23
CA ARG A 8 -56.28 -1.87 -27.18
C ARG A 8 -56.39 -3.23 -26.45
N VAL A 9 -56.35 -3.37 -25.11
CA VAL A 9 -56.92 -2.49 -24.05
C VAL A 9 -56.56 -3.02 -22.63
N LEU A 10 -56.49 -2.08 -21.66
CA LEU A 10 -56.65 -2.14 -20.19
C LEU A 10 -55.79 -3.13 -19.35
N GLY A 11 -55.39 -2.82 -18.11
CA GLY A 11 -55.75 -1.72 -17.22
C GLY A 11 -55.14 -1.96 -15.84
N LEU A 12 -54.95 -0.86 -15.12
CA LEU A 12 -54.35 -0.74 -13.79
C LEU A 12 -55.07 -1.56 -12.71
N PHE A 13 -54.38 -1.89 -11.61
CA PHE A 13 -54.83 -1.48 -10.27
C PHE A 13 -53.67 -1.35 -9.28
N LEU A 14 -53.60 -0.17 -8.65
CA LEU A 14 -52.88 0.11 -7.41
C LEU A 14 -53.52 -0.67 -6.24
N SER A 15 -52.70 -1.10 -5.28
CA SER A 15 -53.16 -1.15 -3.90
C SER A 15 -52.02 -0.89 -2.92
N ARG A 16 -52.23 0.13 -2.08
CA ARG A 16 -51.46 0.43 -0.87
C ARG A 16 -51.93 -0.54 0.22
N HIS A 17 -51.00 -1.14 0.96
CA HIS A 17 -51.20 -1.28 2.41
C HIS A 17 -49.87 -1.20 3.15
N SER A 18 -49.87 -0.21 4.05
CA SER A 18 -48.96 0.05 5.14
C SER A 18 -49.00 -1.06 6.19
N HIS A 19 -47.84 -1.57 6.59
CA HIS A 19 -47.62 -2.07 7.95
C HIS A 19 -46.24 -1.61 8.44
N SER A 20 -46.28 -0.88 9.54
CA SER A 20 -45.13 -0.52 10.37
C SER A 20 -44.76 -1.73 11.23
N LEU A 21 -43.49 -2.13 11.24
CA LEU A 21 -42.88 -2.94 12.30
C LEU A 21 -41.47 -2.42 12.52
N VAL A 22 -41.22 -2.07 13.77
CA VAL A 22 -40.10 -1.26 14.23
C VAL A 22 -39.19 -2.14 15.11
N VAL A 23 -37.89 -1.99 14.87
CA VAL A 23 -36.68 -2.39 15.63
C VAL A 23 -36.27 -3.87 15.71
N GLY A 24 -35.13 -4.14 15.06
CA GLY A 24 -34.13 -5.11 15.50
C GLY A 24 -32.75 -4.56 15.11
N GLY A 25 -32.03 -4.01 16.09
CA GLY A 25 -30.87 -3.14 15.90
C GLY A 25 -29.73 -3.73 15.07
N LEU A 26 -29.53 -3.19 13.89
CA LEU A 26 -28.22 -3.08 13.28
C LEU A 26 -27.65 -1.74 13.73
N GLN A 27 -26.85 -1.81 14.79
CA GLN A 27 -25.92 -0.75 15.12
C GLN A 27 -24.95 -0.67 13.94
N LEU A 28 -25.25 0.23 12.99
CA LEU A 28 -24.30 0.73 12.01
C LEU A 28 -23.14 1.27 12.82
N SER A 29 -22.15 0.40 13.06
CA SER A 29 -20.86 0.83 13.56
C SER A 29 -20.37 1.83 12.52
N ARG A 30 -20.37 3.10 12.94
CA ARG A 30 -19.70 4.17 12.23
C ARG A 30 -18.28 3.68 11.98
N LEU A 31 -18.02 3.23 10.75
CA LEU A 31 -16.68 3.27 10.21
C LEU A 31 -16.31 4.74 10.22
N HIS A 32 -15.67 5.16 11.31
CA HIS A 32 -15.01 6.45 11.37
C HIS A 32 -13.90 6.40 10.31
N SER A 33 -14.23 6.81 9.09
CA SER A 33 -13.23 7.28 8.15
C SER A 33 -12.58 8.50 8.82
N SER A 34 -11.37 8.31 9.34
CA SER A 34 -10.61 9.40 9.98
C SER A 34 -10.02 10.39 8.96
N TRP A 35 -10.59 10.45 7.75
CA TRP A 35 -10.00 11.14 6.61
C TRP A 35 -10.93 12.15 5.94
N SER A 36 -11.82 12.80 6.70
CA SER A 36 -12.50 14.04 6.27
C SER A 36 -11.61 15.30 6.45
N GLY A 37 -10.30 15.14 6.29
CA GLY A 37 -9.31 16.17 6.59
C GLY A 37 -8.48 16.56 5.38
N VAL A 38 -9.11 17.02 4.29
CA VAL A 38 -8.37 17.73 3.22
C VAL A 38 -7.81 19.02 3.84
N ARG A 39 -6.62 18.91 4.44
CA ARG A 39 -5.91 20.06 5.02
C ARG A 39 -5.58 21.02 3.87
N ARG A 40 -6.21 22.20 3.86
CA ARG A 40 -5.78 23.32 3.01
C ARG A 40 -4.26 23.47 3.12
N ARG A 41 -3.54 23.29 2.02
CA ARG A 41 -2.10 23.56 1.95
C ARG A 41 -1.91 25.07 2.08
N SER A 42 -1.55 25.53 3.28
CA SER A 42 -1.16 26.93 3.48
C SER A 42 0.09 27.24 2.66
N TYR A 43 -0.02 28.19 1.73
CA TYR A 43 1.08 28.69 0.91
C TYR A 43 2.27 29.14 1.78
N TRP A 44 1.99 29.77 2.92
CA TRP A 44 3.00 30.15 3.91
C TRP A 44 3.73 28.96 4.54
N LYS A 45 3.05 27.83 4.71
CA LYS A 45 3.68 26.59 5.18
C LYS A 45 4.58 25.96 4.12
N TYR A 46 4.25 26.13 2.84
CA TYR A 46 5.11 25.75 1.72
C TYR A 46 6.37 26.64 1.68
N LEU A 47 6.22 27.97 1.66
CA LEU A 47 7.34 28.93 1.71
C LEU A 47 8.26 28.70 2.92
N LYS A 48 7.67 28.52 4.11
CA LYS A 48 8.44 28.23 5.34
C LYS A 48 9.27 26.94 5.21
N ARG A 49 8.82 25.94 4.46
CA ARG A 49 9.59 24.71 4.18
C ARG A 49 10.67 24.92 3.12
N THR A 50 10.43 25.77 2.13
CA THR A 50 11.46 26.17 1.17
C THR A 50 12.64 26.85 1.87
N VAL A 51 12.37 27.60 2.94
CA VAL A 51 13.40 28.27 3.75
C VAL A 51 14.05 27.35 4.80
N LEU A 52 13.27 26.50 5.49
CA LEU A 52 13.78 25.63 6.58
C LEU A 52 14.42 24.32 6.09
N GLY A 53 14.28 23.98 4.81
CA GLY A 53 14.75 22.71 4.26
C GLY A 53 13.84 21.51 4.61
N ALA A 54 14.24 20.33 4.14
CA ALA A 54 13.54 19.08 4.44
C ALA A 54 13.68 18.72 5.94
N PRO A 55 12.72 17.98 6.53
CA PRO A 55 12.89 17.42 7.88
C PRO A 55 14.19 16.62 7.98
N ALA A 56 14.76 16.49 9.17
CA ALA A 56 15.88 15.55 9.37
C ALA A 56 15.36 14.10 9.36
N PRO A 57 16.03 13.18 8.66
CA PRO A 57 15.74 11.75 8.75
C PRO A 57 16.23 11.15 10.08
N PRO A 58 15.67 10.01 10.54
CA PRO A 58 14.50 9.34 9.99
C PRO A 58 13.22 10.15 10.23
N TYR A 59 12.40 10.29 9.19
CA TYR A 59 11.19 11.09 9.25
C TYR A 59 10.15 10.54 10.23
N LYS A 60 9.35 11.46 10.78
CA LYS A 60 8.23 11.10 11.66
C LYS A 60 7.07 10.44 10.90
N ARG A 61 7.00 10.61 9.58
CA ARG A 61 5.95 10.08 8.69
C ARG A 61 6.59 9.58 7.41
N VAL A 62 5.89 8.71 6.70
CA VAL A 62 6.31 8.21 5.39
C VAL A 62 6.50 9.38 4.41
N ALA A 63 7.69 9.45 3.81
CA ALA A 63 8.03 10.35 2.73
C ALA A 63 7.04 10.20 1.58
N GLN A 64 6.68 11.31 0.94
CA GLN A 64 5.75 11.31 -0.20
C GLN A 64 6.52 11.51 -1.50
N THR A 65 5.97 10.98 -2.59
CA THR A 65 6.48 11.17 -3.95
C THR A 65 6.75 12.66 -4.21
N GLY A 66 7.94 12.94 -4.77
CA GLY A 66 8.53 14.28 -4.84
C GLY A 66 9.67 14.51 -3.85
N ASP A 67 9.78 13.74 -2.76
CA ASP A 67 11.00 13.71 -1.96
C ASP A 67 12.13 12.97 -2.73
N PRO A 68 13.30 13.60 -2.98
CA PRO A 68 14.36 13.01 -3.80
C PRO A 68 14.92 11.70 -3.25
N VAL A 69 14.81 11.45 -1.94
CA VAL A 69 15.28 10.18 -1.34
C VAL A 69 14.58 8.96 -1.95
N LEU A 70 13.32 9.10 -2.39
CA LEU A 70 12.52 8.03 -2.97
C LEU A 70 12.93 7.68 -4.41
N ARG A 71 13.79 8.50 -5.02
CA ARG A 71 14.29 8.34 -6.39
C ARG A 71 15.79 8.03 -6.45
N GLY A 72 16.46 7.99 -5.30
CA GLY A 72 17.88 7.62 -5.20
C GLY A 72 18.06 6.12 -5.01
N HIS A 73 19.25 5.62 -5.37
CA HIS A 73 19.69 4.28 -5.01
C HIS A 73 20.15 4.26 -3.56
N ALA A 74 19.50 3.41 -2.75
CA ALA A 74 19.86 3.24 -1.35
C ALA A 74 21.23 2.55 -1.22
N GLN A 75 22.00 3.00 -0.24
CA GLN A 75 23.37 2.55 0.02
C GLN A 75 23.38 1.32 0.94
N PRO A 76 24.32 0.38 0.73
CA PRO A 76 24.46 -0.76 1.62
C PRO A 76 24.81 -0.32 3.05
N VAL A 77 24.31 -1.05 4.03
CA VAL A 77 24.71 -0.93 5.44
C VAL A 77 25.92 -1.83 5.66
N PRO A 78 27.09 -1.30 6.06
CA PRO A 78 28.22 -2.16 6.43
C PRO A 78 27.79 -3.16 7.53
N PRO A 79 28.08 -4.47 7.41
CA PRO A 79 27.63 -5.47 8.38
C PRO A 79 27.99 -5.14 9.84
N GLU A 80 29.16 -4.55 10.05
CA GLU A 80 29.66 -4.08 11.35
C GLU A 80 28.83 -2.93 11.94
N HIS A 81 28.07 -2.20 11.13
CA HIS A 81 27.18 -1.13 11.57
C HIS A 81 25.77 -1.62 11.92
N ILE A 82 25.41 -2.86 11.58
CA ILE A 82 24.10 -3.43 11.93
C ILE A 82 23.84 -3.44 13.45
N PRO A 83 24.78 -3.88 14.31
CA PRO A 83 24.56 -3.83 15.76
C PRO A 83 24.64 -2.42 16.35
N HIS A 84 25.07 -1.41 15.58
CA HIS A 84 25.23 -0.05 16.09
C HIS A 84 23.89 0.55 16.57
N PRO A 85 23.87 1.32 17.68
CA PRO A 85 22.63 1.89 18.23
C PRO A 85 21.77 2.67 17.24
N ASP A 86 22.39 3.36 16.29
CA ASP A 86 21.70 4.16 15.27
C ASP A 86 20.94 3.28 14.26
N THR A 87 21.56 2.22 13.76
CA THR A 87 20.90 1.24 12.88
C THR A 87 19.75 0.56 13.61
N GLN A 88 19.98 0.17 14.86
CA GLN A 88 18.94 -0.44 15.69
C GLN A 88 17.80 0.54 15.99
N ALA A 89 18.08 1.85 16.15
CA ALA A 89 17.07 2.88 16.29
C ALA A 89 16.23 3.06 15.01
N LEU A 90 16.87 3.02 13.83
CA LEU A 90 16.17 3.00 12.55
C LEU A 90 15.24 1.79 12.42
N LEU A 91 15.72 0.59 12.72
CA LEU A 91 14.91 -0.63 12.66
C LEU A 91 13.69 -0.55 13.59
N ARG A 92 13.89 -0.09 14.84
CA ARG A 92 12.78 0.17 15.77
C ARG A 92 11.80 1.19 15.21
N ARG A 93 12.29 2.26 14.58
CA ARG A 93 11.44 3.30 13.99
C ARG A 93 10.62 2.77 12.81
N MET A 94 11.23 2.00 11.93
CA MET A 94 10.55 1.36 10.80
C MET A 94 9.47 0.40 11.28
N LYS A 95 9.75 -0.45 12.29
CA LYS A 95 8.76 -1.34 12.93
C LYS A 95 7.55 -0.58 13.46
N GLN A 96 7.78 0.56 14.14
CA GLN A 96 6.70 1.42 14.63
C GLN A 96 5.84 1.96 13.49
N ILE A 97 6.47 2.42 12.40
CA ILE A 97 5.76 3.00 11.27
C ILE A 97 4.96 1.94 10.52
N LEU A 98 5.54 0.78 10.21
CA LEU A 98 4.88 -0.36 9.58
C LEU A 98 3.55 -0.68 10.29
N LYS A 99 3.62 -0.85 11.62
CA LYS A 99 2.44 -1.11 12.45
C LYS A 99 1.43 0.04 12.46
N SER A 100 1.90 1.28 12.57
CA SER A 100 1.00 2.45 12.66
C SER A 100 0.31 2.81 11.35
N CYS A 101 0.94 2.50 10.21
CA CYS A 101 0.40 2.80 8.88
C CYS A 101 -0.52 1.70 8.36
N GLY A 102 -0.53 0.51 8.98
CA GLY A 102 -1.28 -0.64 8.47
C GLY A 102 -0.80 -1.10 7.08
N CYS A 103 0.44 -0.79 6.71
CA CYS A 103 1.05 -1.25 5.47
C CYS A 103 1.74 -2.60 5.68
N VAL A 104 1.87 -3.37 4.60
CA VAL A 104 2.42 -4.74 4.63
C VAL A 104 3.92 -4.81 4.30
N GLY A 105 4.49 -3.66 3.92
CA GLY A 105 5.89 -3.45 3.59
C GLY A 105 6.31 -2.02 3.89
N LEU A 106 7.60 -1.84 4.21
CA LEU A 106 8.24 -0.55 4.40
C LEU A 106 9.74 -0.63 4.15
N SER A 107 10.29 0.38 3.48
CA SER A 107 11.72 0.55 3.21
C SER A 107 12.29 1.80 3.92
N ALA A 108 13.60 1.78 4.23
CA ALA A 108 14.27 2.92 4.88
C ALA A 108 14.20 4.23 4.05
N PRO A 109 14.28 4.23 2.71
CA PRO A 109 14.08 5.43 1.89
C PRO A 109 12.73 6.11 2.16
N GLN A 110 11.68 5.35 2.46
CA GLN A 110 10.37 5.91 2.82
C GLN A 110 10.37 6.67 4.16
N LEU A 111 11.44 6.57 4.95
CA LEU A 111 11.69 7.39 6.14
C LEU A 111 12.80 8.43 5.92
N GLY A 112 13.19 8.71 4.68
CA GLY A 112 14.25 9.67 4.40
C GLY A 112 15.66 9.13 4.63
N VAL A 113 15.82 7.83 4.88
CA VAL A 113 17.12 7.22 5.14
C VAL A 113 17.55 6.41 3.92
N PRO A 114 18.59 6.83 3.17
CA PRO A 114 19.00 6.19 1.92
C PRO A 114 19.85 4.94 2.18
N LEU A 115 19.38 4.01 3.01
CA LEU A 115 20.02 2.74 3.32
C LEU A 115 19.22 1.55 2.80
N ARG A 116 19.89 0.48 2.38
CA ARG A 116 19.28 -0.74 1.84
C ARG A 116 18.67 -1.60 2.94
N VAL A 117 17.57 -1.13 3.51
CA VAL A 117 16.84 -1.82 4.57
C VAL A 117 15.36 -1.85 4.21
N MET A 118 14.76 -3.03 4.25
CA MET A 118 13.32 -3.21 4.08
C MET A 118 12.76 -4.19 5.10
N MET A 119 11.47 -4.05 5.40
CA MET A 119 10.75 -4.98 6.24
C MET A 119 9.34 -5.23 5.71
N LEU A 120 8.86 -6.45 5.95
CA LEU A 120 7.59 -6.94 5.43
C LEU A 120 6.88 -7.69 6.53
N GLU A 121 5.57 -7.50 6.65
CA GLU A 121 4.72 -8.24 7.57
C GLU A 121 3.31 -8.32 6.97
N LEU A 122 2.74 -9.52 6.92
CA LEU A 122 1.34 -9.71 6.57
C LEU A 122 0.66 -10.48 7.71
N PRO A 123 0.13 -9.79 8.72
CA PRO A 123 -0.53 -10.43 9.84
C PRO A 123 -1.93 -10.93 9.43
N GLU A 124 -2.38 -12.00 10.08
CA GLU A 124 -3.65 -12.68 9.79
C GLU A 124 -4.85 -11.72 9.72
N HIS A 125 -4.94 -10.76 10.63
CA HIS A 125 -6.06 -9.80 10.66
C HIS A 125 -6.12 -8.92 9.40
N LEU A 126 -5.00 -8.61 8.75
CA LEU A 126 -5.01 -7.87 7.47
C LEU A 126 -5.53 -8.76 6.34
N CYS A 127 -5.18 -10.05 6.33
CA CYS A 127 -5.73 -11.01 5.37
C CYS A 127 -7.24 -11.18 5.52
N GLN A 128 -7.75 -11.20 6.75
CA GLN A 128 -9.18 -11.38 7.04
C GLN A 128 -10.04 -10.17 6.67
N MET A 129 -9.44 -8.99 6.48
CA MET A 129 -10.16 -7.82 5.94
C MET A 129 -10.38 -7.88 4.42
N VAL A 130 -9.75 -8.84 3.73
CA VAL A 130 -9.91 -9.05 2.29
C VAL A 130 -10.95 -10.15 2.05
N PRO A 131 -11.91 -9.97 1.12
CA PRO A 131 -12.87 -11.01 0.76
C PRO A 131 -12.20 -12.34 0.41
N PRO A 132 -12.76 -13.50 0.83
CA PRO A 132 -12.10 -14.80 0.66
C PRO A 132 -11.72 -15.15 -0.79
N ASP A 133 -12.57 -14.83 -1.75
CA ASP A 133 -12.37 -15.04 -3.19
C ASP A 133 -11.21 -14.18 -3.74
N VAL A 134 -11.12 -12.93 -3.27
CA VAL A 134 -10.01 -12.03 -3.61
C VAL A 134 -8.71 -12.50 -2.98
N ARG A 135 -8.76 -12.97 -1.73
CA ARG A 135 -7.60 -13.51 -1.00
C ARG A 135 -7.04 -14.75 -1.68
N GLU A 136 -7.91 -15.68 -2.08
CA GLU A 136 -7.55 -16.89 -2.83
C GLU A 136 -6.93 -16.53 -4.19
N THR A 137 -7.59 -15.67 -4.96
CA THR A 137 -7.10 -15.23 -6.28
C THR A 137 -5.72 -14.58 -6.21
N ARG A 138 -5.44 -13.87 -5.11
CA ARG A 138 -4.15 -13.17 -4.90
C ARG A 138 -3.10 -14.02 -4.20
N GLU A 139 -3.44 -15.23 -3.77
CA GLU A 139 -2.56 -16.10 -2.96
C GLU A 139 -2.00 -15.32 -1.74
N MET A 140 -2.92 -14.76 -0.94
CA MET A 140 -2.62 -13.92 0.21
C MET A 140 -2.59 -14.73 1.51
N ASP A 141 -1.40 -15.27 1.82
CA ASP A 141 -1.13 -15.98 3.08
C ASP A 141 -0.39 -15.11 4.10
N PRO A 142 -0.72 -15.20 5.39
CA PRO A 142 -0.03 -14.45 6.43
C PRO A 142 1.42 -14.89 6.59
N PHE A 143 2.29 -13.95 6.96
CA PHE A 143 3.67 -14.24 7.34
C PHE A 143 4.15 -13.28 8.42
N PRO A 144 5.02 -13.74 9.36
CA PRO A 144 5.54 -12.91 10.43
C PRO A 144 6.47 -11.83 9.88
N LEU A 145 6.76 -10.82 10.70
CA LEU A 145 7.71 -9.77 10.36
C LEU A 145 9.04 -10.37 9.86
N LYS A 146 9.47 -9.94 8.68
CA LYS A 146 10.76 -10.24 8.07
C LYS A 146 11.48 -8.94 7.81
N ILE A 147 12.77 -8.91 8.13
CA ILE A 147 13.65 -7.76 7.94
C ILE A 147 14.80 -8.22 7.05
N PHE A 148 15.10 -7.42 6.03
CA PHE A 148 16.25 -7.64 5.18
C PHE A 148 17.08 -6.36 5.10
N ILE A 149 18.35 -6.50 5.46
CA ILE A 149 19.41 -5.52 5.32
C ILE A 149 20.30 -5.97 4.15
N ASN A 150 20.63 -5.05 3.26
CA ASN A 150 21.32 -5.31 2.00
C ASN A 150 20.70 -6.44 1.17
N PRO A 151 19.36 -6.46 0.97
CA PRO A 151 18.75 -7.54 0.23
C PRO A 151 19.21 -7.57 -1.23
N THR A 152 19.29 -8.79 -1.74
CA THR A 152 19.34 -9.13 -3.16
C THR A 152 18.12 -9.98 -3.48
N MET A 153 17.64 -9.91 -4.72
CA MET A 153 16.45 -10.64 -5.16
C MET A 153 16.73 -11.38 -6.46
N ARG A 154 16.30 -12.64 -6.52
CA ARG A 154 16.31 -13.48 -7.72
C ARG A 154 14.89 -13.88 -8.10
N ILE A 155 14.56 -13.78 -9.38
CA ILE A 155 13.29 -14.29 -9.91
C ILE A 155 13.38 -15.82 -10.02
N LEU A 156 12.41 -16.52 -9.45
CA LEU A 156 12.29 -17.98 -9.54
C LEU A 156 11.31 -18.38 -10.66
N GLU A 157 10.18 -17.67 -10.76
CA GLU A 157 9.21 -17.82 -11.85
C GLU A 157 8.82 -16.44 -12.40
N SER A 158 9.04 -16.22 -13.69
CA SER A 158 8.86 -14.93 -14.35
C SER A 158 7.43 -14.63 -14.81
N ARG A 159 6.52 -15.62 -14.74
CA ARG A 159 5.09 -15.45 -15.05
C ARG A 159 4.56 -14.24 -14.28
N LYS A 160 3.88 -13.33 -14.97
CA LYS A 160 3.39 -12.09 -14.37
C LYS A 160 1.97 -12.25 -13.86
N LEU A 161 1.73 -11.81 -12.63
CA LEU A 161 0.39 -11.57 -12.09
C LEU A 161 0.14 -10.06 -12.00
N SER A 162 -1.05 -9.62 -12.38
CA SER A 162 -1.43 -8.21 -12.40
C SER A 162 -2.56 -7.96 -11.41
N PHE A 163 -2.27 -7.18 -10.36
CA PHE A 163 -3.24 -6.79 -9.35
C PHE A 163 -3.07 -5.30 -9.01
N PRO A 164 -4.11 -4.64 -8.46
CA PRO A 164 -3.97 -3.31 -7.90
C PRO A 164 -2.94 -3.27 -6.76
N GLU A 165 -2.03 -2.29 -6.81
CA GLU A 165 -1.09 -1.95 -5.74
C GLU A 165 -1.28 -0.48 -5.34
N GLY A 166 -1.09 -0.20 -4.05
CA GLY A 166 -0.92 1.14 -3.51
C GLY A 166 0.45 1.28 -2.85
N CYS A 167 0.82 2.51 -2.49
CA CYS A 167 2.07 2.78 -1.77
C CYS A 167 1.83 3.88 -0.73
N SER A 168 2.34 3.71 0.49
CA SER A 168 2.27 4.74 1.53
C SER A 168 2.97 6.04 1.14
N SER A 169 3.87 6.01 0.15
CA SER A 169 4.53 7.19 -0.43
C SER A 169 3.79 7.84 -1.60
N VAL A 170 2.71 7.23 -2.10
CA VAL A 170 1.84 7.79 -3.14
C VAL A 170 0.41 7.78 -2.62
N GLN A 171 0.18 8.61 -1.61
CA GLN A 171 -1.06 8.57 -0.84
C GLN A 171 -2.30 8.92 -1.68
N GLY A 172 -3.34 8.10 -1.56
CA GLY A 172 -4.65 8.33 -2.17
C GLY A 172 -4.83 7.73 -3.56
N PHE A 173 -3.83 6.99 -4.06
CA PHE A 173 -3.88 6.40 -5.39
C PHE A 173 -3.50 4.91 -5.40
N SER A 174 -4.05 4.21 -6.38
CA SER A 174 -3.76 2.80 -6.68
C SER A 174 -3.68 2.61 -8.20
N ALA A 175 -2.95 1.60 -8.66
CA ALA A 175 -2.97 1.15 -10.05
C ALA A 175 -2.62 -0.33 -10.15
N VAL A 176 -2.98 -0.96 -11.28
CA VAL A 176 -2.59 -2.34 -11.58
C VAL A 176 -1.11 -2.40 -11.95
N VAL A 177 -0.38 -3.30 -11.31
CA VAL A 177 1.07 -3.49 -11.54
C VAL A 177 1.37 -4.96 -11.82
N PRO A 178 2.08 -5.30 -12.91
CA PRO A 178 2.52 -6.66 -13.18
C PRO A 178 3.76 -7.03 -12.33
N ARG A 179 3.70 -8.14 -11.60
CA ARG A 179 4.80 -8.66 -10.76
C ARG A 179 5.13 -10.11 -11.12
N CYS A 180 6.40 -10.50 -11.01
CA CYS A 180 6.79 -11.91 -11.16
C CYS A 180 6.09 -12.74 -10.08
N TYR A 181 5.71 -13.96 -10.44
CA TYR A 181 4.93 -14.83 -9.57
C TYR A 181 5.72 -15.26 -8.33
N SER A 182 6.99 -15.62 -8.47
CA SER A 182 7.81 -16.07 -7.36
C SER A 182 9.24 -15.55 -7.41
N VAL A 183 9.79 -15.28 -6.24
CA VAL A 183 11.12 -14.70 -6.03
C VAL A 183 11.80 -15.33 -4.82
N GLU A 184 13.12 -15.25 -4.79
CA GLU A 184 13.94 -15.47 -3.60
C GLU A 184 14.59 -14.14 -3.21
N VAL A 185 14.46 -13.77 -1.95
CA VAL A 185 15.15 -12.62 -1.36
C VAL A 185 16.14 -13.09 -0.33
N SER A 186 17.38 -12.60 -0.41
CA SER A 186 18.48 -12.95 0.49
C SER A 186 19.17 -11.70 0.99
N GLY A 187 19.60 -11.68 2.25
CA GLY A 187 20.31 -10.56 2.85
C GLY A 187 20.69 -10.86 4.29
N LEU A 188 20.89 -9.80 5.08
CA LEU A 188 21.16 -9.90 6.51
C LEU A 188 19.90 -9.57 7.31
N ASP A 189 19.75 -10.19 8.48
CA ASP A 189 18.67 -9.87 9.41
C ASP A 189 19.05 -8.72 10.37
N GLU A 190 18.20 -8.46 11.37
CA GLU A 190 18.43 -7.39 12.36
C GLU A 190 19.64 -7.61 13.29
N LYS A 191 20.19 -8.83 13.32
CA LYS A 191 21.41 -9.19 14.06
C LYS A 191 22.64 -9.23 13.16
N GLY A 192 22.47 -9.07 11.85
CA GLY A 192 23.55 -9.22 10.86
C GLY A 192 23.78 -10.67 10.45
N GLU A 193 22.86 -11.57 10.75
CA GLU A 193 22.93 -12.98 10.35
C GLU A 193 22.36 -13.17 8.94
N GLN A 194 22.92 -14.10 8.16
CA GLN A 194 22.44 -14.38 6.82
C GLN A 194 21.03 -14.99 6.84
N THR A 195 20.14 -14.48 5.99
CA THR A 195 18.77 -14.96 5.85
C THR A 195 18.35 -14.98 4.40
N SER A 196 17.55 -15.98 4.03
CA SER A 196 16.96 -16.14 2.70
C SER A 196 15.50 -16.57 2.82
N TRP A 197 14.67 -16.10 1.89
CA TRP A 197 13.26 -16.45 1.82
C TRP A 197 12.80 -16.59 0.37
N LYS A 198 12.34 -17.79 0.02
CA LYS A 198 11.62 -18.07 -1.22
C LYS A 198 10.12 -17.85 -0.98
N THR A 199 9.49 -17.13 -1.88
CA THR A 199 8.09 -16.75 -1.73
C THR A 199 7.41 -16.58 -3.10
N GLN A 200 6.08 -16.59 -3.10
CA GLN A 200 5.24 -16.51 -4.29
C GLN A 200 3.99 -15.65 -4.02
N GLY A 201 3.15 -15.48 -5.03
CA GLY A 201 1.85 -14.83 -4.89
C GLY A 201 1.96 -13.41 -4.34
N TRP A 202 1.12 -13.08 -3.34
CA TRP A 202 1.11 -11.74 -2.76
C TRP A 202 2.39 -11.39 -2.00
N ALA A 203 2.99 -12.35 -1.30
CA ALA A 203 4.22 -12.11 -0.57
C ALA A 203 5.40 -11.79 -1.52
N ALA A 204 5.51 -12.47 -2.66
CA ALA A 204 6.49 -12.12 -3.70
C ALA A 204 6.25 -10.72 -4.28
N ARG A 205 5.00 -10.30 -4.41
CA ARG A 205 4.65 -8.94 -4.84
C ARG A 205 5.14 -7.89 -3.85
N ILE A 206 4.92 -8.09 -2.54
CA ILE A 206 5.40 -7.14 -1.53
C ILE A 206 6.94 -7.08 -1.55
N VAL A 207 7.64 -8.21 -1.65
CA VAL A 207 9.11 -8.24 -1.79
C VAL A 207 9.57 -7.41 -2.98
N GLN A 208 8.98 -7.60 -4.16
CA GLN A 208 9.34 -6.83 -5.36
C GLN A 208 9.07 -5.33 -5.19
N HIS A 209 7.99 -4.95 -4.51
CA HIS A 209 7.65 -3.56 -4.23
C HIS A 209 8.68 -2.89 -3.33
N GLU A 210 9.05 -3.54 -2.23
CA GLU A 210 10.04 -2.99 -1.30
C GLU A 210 11.46 -3.01 -1.87
N MET A 211 11.80 -4.00 -2.70
CA MET A 211 13.07 -4.00 -3.45
C MET A 211 13.16 -2.81 -4.40
N ASP A 212 12.08 -2.51 -5.14
CA ASP A 212 12.03 -1.36 -6.05
C ASP A 212 12.31 -0.04 -5.31
N HIS A 213 11.80 0.12 -4.08
CA HIS A 213 12.08 1.31 -3.27
C HIS A 213 13.57 1.50 -2.95
N LEU A 214 14.33 0.41 -2.78
CA LEU A 214 15.77 0.49 -2.53
C LEU A 214 16.56 0.93 -3.77
N ASP A 215 15.94 0.81 -4.95
CA ASP A 215 16.52 1.18 -6.23
C ASP A 215 15.89 2.46 -6.82
N GLY A 216 15.15 3.23 -6.01
CA GLY A 216 14.56 4.50 -6.41
C GLY A 216 13.36 4.38 -7.36
N VAL A 217 12.78 3.17 -7.46
CA VAL A 217 11.64 2.85 -8.32
C VAL A 217 10.36 2.85 -7.49
N LEU A 218 9.31 3.45 -8.04
CA LEU A 218 7.96 3.46 -7.46
C LEU A 218 7.03 2.65 -8.36
N TYR A 219 5.93 2.13 -7.79
CA TYR A 219 4.96 1.35 -8.55
C TYR A 219 4.38 2.12 -9.75
N ILE A 220 4.29 3.46 -9.66
CA ILE A 220 3.82 4.34 -10.73
C ILE A 220 4.73 4.33 -11.97
N ASP A 221 5.97 3.85 -11.85
CA ASP A 221 6.88 3.70 -12.98
C ASP A 221 6.65 2.36 -13.73
N LYS A 222 5.89 1.42 -13.13
CA LYS A 222 5.64 0.07 -13.64
C LYS A 222 4.15 -0.24 -13.88
N MET A 223 3.26 0.64 -13.46
CA MET A 223 1.81 0.43 -13.52
C MET A 223 1.26 0.45 -14.96
N ASP A 224 0.08 -0.14 -15.16
CA ASP A 224 -0.77 0.19 -16.30
C ASP A 224 -1.40 1.59 -16.07
N PRO A 225 -1.04 2.62 -16.85
CA PRO A 225 -1.49 3.99 -16.61
C PRO A 225 -3.01 4.16 -16.70
N ARG A 226 -3.71 3.32 -17.47
CA ARG A 226 -5.17 3.41 -17.62
C ARG A 226 -5.92 2.96 -16.38
N THR A 227 -5.24 2.28 -15.46
CA THR A 227 -5.79 1.77 -14.21
C THR A 227 -5.48 2.66 -13.00
N PHE A 228 -4.74 3.77 -13.22
CA PHE A 228 -4.40 4.70 -12.15
C PHE A 228 -5.64 5.43 -11.65
N VAL A 229 -5.96 5.24 -10.37
CA VAL A 229 -7.24 5.67 -9.79
C VAL A 229 -7.04 6.33 -8.43
N ASN A 230 -7.83 7.37 -8.17
CA ASN A 230 -7.98 7.93 -6.83
C ASN A 230 -8.91 7.01 -6.02
N ILE A 231 -8.42 6.47 -4.91
CA ILE A 231 -9.18 5.49 -4.11
C ILE A 231 -10.37 6.10 -3.37
N CYS A 232 -10.42 7.43 -3.27
CA CYS A 232 -11.49 8.20 -2.64
C CYS A 232 -12.36 8.94 -3.69
N TRP A 233 -12.29 8.59 -4.98
CA TRP A 233 -12.97 9.37 -6.02
C TRP A 233 -14.48 9.48 -5.81
N MET A 234 -15.12 8.44 -5.27
CA MET A 234 -16.55 8.44 -4.95
C MET A 234 -16.85 9.49 -3.88
N GLU A 235 -16.15 9.45 -2.74
CA GLU A 235 -16.31 10.40 -1.64
C GLU A 235 -16.01 11.87 -2.03
N VAL A 236 -15.16 12.08 -3.04
CA VAL A 236 -14.80 13.42 -3.52
C VAL A 236 -15.81 13.95 -4.54
N ASN A 237 -16.45 13.08 -5.32
CA ASN A 237 -17.38 13.45 -6.38
C ASN A 237 -18.85 13.44 -5.93
N ASP A 238 -19.17 12.75 -4.83
CA ASP A 238 -20.46 12.83 -4.13
C ASP A 238 -20.71 14.24 -3.55
#